data_AF-A0A7K1JQE0-F1
#
_entry.id   AF-A0A7K1JQE0-F1
#
_cell.length_a   1.000
_cell.length_b   1.000
_cell.length_c   1.000
_cell.angle_alpha   90.00
_cell.angle_beta   90.00
_cell.angle_gamma   90.00
#
_symmetry.space_group_name_H-M   'P 1'
#
loop_
_entity.id
_entity.type
_entity.pdbx_description
1 polymer ?
#
loop_
_entity_poly.entity_id
_entity_poly.type
_entity_poly.pdbx_seq_one_letter_code
_entity_poly.pdbx_strand_id
1 'polypeptide(L)'
;MSDNSSAEGLDKVKRAGLAALAVTGFFAQNAIALPYAWKHGPIAAIRAFFLFGDIRNNPQGKFAVLDLYLLGLAFALWSLRESVRLRIFHWWLVTMALTVSVGVGTAAPFFYLVRDRTLENA
;
A
#
# COMPACT_ATOMS: atom_id res chain seq x y z
N MET A 1 23.84 -24.37 -15.80
CA MET A 1 23.58 -24.50 -14.34
C MET A 1 23.86 -23.22 -13.53
N SER A 2 24.28 -22.10 -14.13
CA SER A 2 24.59 -20.84 -13.43
C SER A 2 23.41 -19.84 -13.31
N ASP A 3 22.35 -19.97 -14.11
CA ASP A 3 21.27 -18.97 -14.19
C ASP A 3 20.23 -19.05 -13.08
N ASN A 4 20.05 -20.21 -12.45
CA ASN A 4 19.00 -20.37 -11.44
C ASN A 4 19.37 -19.74 -10.09
N SER A 5 20.66 -19.68 -9.76
CA SER A 5 21.14 -19.10 -8.49
C SER A 5 21.00 -17.57 -8.44
N SER A 6 21.21 -16.90 -9.56
CA SER A 6 21.07 -15.45 -9.67
C SER A 6 19.60 -15.02 -9.65
N ALA A 7 18.72 -15.76 -10.33
CA ALA A 7 17.27 -15.54 -10.30
C ALA A 7 16.69 -15.75 -8.89
N GLU A 8 17.05 -16.84 -8.21
CA GLU A 8 16.57 -17.14 -6.86
C GLU A 8 17.07 -16.11 -5.83
N GLY A 9 18.31 -15.61 -6.00
CA GLY A 9 18.85 -14.52 -5.19
C GLY A 9 18.09 -13.22 -5.38
N LEU A 10 17.74 -12.88 -6.63
CA LEU A 10 16.98 -11.68 -6.95
C LEU A 10 15.57 -11.71 -6.35
N ASP A 11 14.89 -12.85 -6.39
CA ASP A 11 13.56 -13.02 -5.81
C ASP A 11 13.55 -12.89 -4.28
N LYS A 12 14.57 -13.42 -3.60
CA LYS A 12 14.75 -13.23 -2.15
C LYS A 12 14.97 -11.75 -1.81
N VAL A 13 15.80 -11.04 -2.57
CA VAL A 13 16.04 -9.60 -2.37
C VAL A 13 14.77 -8.78 -2.64
N LYS A 14 14.04 -9.09 -3.71
CA LYS A 14 12.75 -8.45 -4.04
C LYS A 14 11.76 -8.57 -2.88
N ARG A 15 11.61 -9.77 -2.31
CA ARG A 15 10.73 -10.03 -1.17
C ARG A 15 11.16 -9.31 0.09
N ALA A 16 12.46 -9.36 0.41
CA ALA A 16 13.01 -8.63 1.55
C ALA A 16 12.77 -7.12 1.39
N GLY A 17 12.96 -6.57 0.19
CA GLY A 17 12.69 -5.18 -0.14
C GLY A 17 11.21 -4.82 0.01
N LEU A 18 10.29 -5.63 -0.54
CA LEU A 18 8.85 -5.39 -0.40
C LEU A 18 8.39 -5.49 1.06
N ALA A 19 8.94 -6.43 1.83
CA ALA A 19 8.65 -6.56 3.26
C ALA A 19 9.17 -5.35 4.04
N ALA A 20 10.41 -4.93 3.77
CA ALA A 20 11.00 -3.74 4.38
C ALA A 20 10.18 -2.48 4.05
N LEU A 21 9.72 -2.33 2.80
CA LEU A 21 8.86 -1.23 2.38
C LEU A 21 7.48 -1.27 3.06
N ALA A 22 6.86 -2.44 3.18
CA ALA A 22 5.60 -2.60 3.90
C ALA A 22 5.74 -2.18 5.37
N VAL A 23 6.79 -2.65 6.05
CA VAL A 23 7.06 -2.33 7.45
C VAL A 23 7.39 -0.85 7.63
N THR A 24 8.27 -0.32 6.79
CA THR A 24 8.66 1.10 6.84
C THR A 24 7.47 2.00 6.54
N GLY A 25 6.68 1.68 5.52
CA GLY A 25 5.44 2.38 5.20
C GLY A 25 4.47 2.36 6.38
N PHE A 26 4.32 1.20 7.04
CA PHE A 26 3.43 1.05 8.18
C PHE A 26 3.84 1.97 9.32
N PHE A 27 5.12 1.95 9.71
CA PHE A 27 5.60 2.80 10.80
C PHE A 27 5.62 4.28 10.43
N ALA A 28 6.04 4.64 9.22
CA ALA A 28 6.06 6.04 8.78
C ALA A 28 4.66 6.65 8.73
N GLN A 29 3.67 5.92 8.21
CA GLN A 29 2.29 6.40 8.12
C GLN A 29 1.65 6.48 9.51
N ASN A 30 1.84 5.48 10.38
CA ASN A 30 1.33 5.51 11.74
C ASN A 30 2.04 6.56 12.62
N ALA A 31 3.33 6.84 12.41
CA ALA A 31 4.06 7.87 13.15
C ALA A 31 3.51 9.28 12.89
N ILE A 32 2.86 9.51 11.74
CA ILE A 32 2.19 10.76 11.42
C ILE A 32 0.73 10.74 11.89
N ALA A 33 0.03 9.62 11.67
CA ALA A 33 -1.39 9.50 11.97
C ALA A 33 -1.69 9.43 13.48
N LEU A 34 -0.90 8.70 14.27
CA LEU A 34 -1.15 8.48 15.70
C LEU A 34 -1.04 9.76 16.53
N PRO A 35 0.01 10.60 16.40
CA PRO A 35 0.09 11.86 17.15
C PRO A 35 -1.05 12.82 16.79
N TYR A 36 -1.44 12.84 15.51
CA TYR A 36 -2.56 13.66 15.06
C TYR A 36 -3.89 13.18 15.64
N ALA A 37 -4.14 11.87 15.61
CA ALA A 37 -5.33 11.23 16.19
C ALA A 37 -5.41 11.40 17.70
N TRP A 38 -4.28 11.33 18.41
CA TRP A 38 -4.25 11.58 19.85
C TRP A 38 -4.60 13.03 20.19
N LYS A 39 -4.11 13.98 19.39
CA LYS A 39 -4.32 15.41 19.63
C LYS A 39 -5.70 15.92 19.21
N HIS A 40 -6.30 15.36 18.16
CA HIS A 40 -7.55 15.87 17.57
C HIS A 40 -8.73 14.87 17.63
N GLY A 41 -8.47 13.65 18.11
CA GLY A 41 -9.44 12.56 18.15
C GLY A 41 -9.43 11.70 16.86
N PRO A 42 -9.88 10.44 16.96
CA PRO A 42 -9.82 9.47 15.84
C PRO A 42 -10.71 9.88 14.66
N ILE A 43 -11.87 10.48 14.92
CA ILE A 43 -12.78 10.96 13.86
C ILE A 43 -12.14 12.10 13.07
N ALA A 44 -11.42 13.01 13.73
CA ALA A 44 -10.73 14.11 13.07
C ALA A 44 -9.52 13.62 12.25
N ALA A 45 -8.80 12.59 12.72
CA ALA A 45 -7.72 11.95 11.97
C ALA A 45 -8.22 11.26 10.69
N ILE A 46 -9.32 10.51 10.79
CA ILE A 46 -9.95 9.89 9.62
C ILE A 46 -10.38 10.97 8.63
N ARG A 47 -11.01 12.05 9.10
CA ARG A 47 -11.36 13.18 8.22
C ARG A 47 -10.13 13.85 7.61
N ALA A 48 -9.05 14.05 8.35
CA ALA A 48 -7.83 14.64 7.80
C ALA A 48 -7.19 13.76 6.71
N PHE A 49 -7.22 12.43 6.91
CA PHE A 49 -6.69 11.44 5.98
C PHE A 49 -7.55 11.30 4.71
N PHE A 50 -8.88 11.35 4.83
CA PHE A 50 -9.80 11.17 3.70
C PHE A 50 -10.24 12.47 3.00
N LEU A 51 -10.30 13.58 3.74
CA LEU A 51 -10.83 14.86 3.24
C LEU A 51 -9.75 15.92 3.03
N PHE A 52 -8.47 15.61 3.32
CA PHE A 52 -7.27 16.42 3.02
C PHE A 52 -7.49 17.93 3.26
N GLY A 53 -8.06 18.28 4.41
CA GLY A 53 -8.74 19.56 4.66
C GLY A 53 -7.94 20.81 4.27
N ASP A 54 -6.64 20.85 4.59
CA ASP A 54 -5.80 22.04 4.39
C ASP A 54 -4.89 21.96 3.16
N ILE A 55 -4.56 20.74 2.69
CA ILE A 55 -3.70 20.49 1.52
C ILE A 55 -4.38 20.95 0.21
N ARG A 56 -5.71 21.02 0.20
CA ARG A 56 -6.49 21.55 -0.94
C ARG A 56 -6.35 23.05 -1.14
N ASN A 57 -5.77 23.82 -0.22
CA ASN A 57 -5.63 25.27 -0.38
C ASN A 57 -4.37 25.67 -1.15
N ASN A 58 -3.38 24.76 -1.28
CA ASN A 58 -2.16 24.98 -2.05
C ASN A 58 -2.24 24.24 -3.41
N PRO A 59 -1.95 24.90 -4.56
CA PRO A 59 -1.90 24.26 -5.87
C PRO A 59 -1.09 22.97 -5.91
N GLN A 60 0.07 22.92 -5.24
CA GLN A 60 0.93 21.74 -5.18
C GLN A 60 0.26 20.55 -4.49
N GLY A 61 -0.50 20.83 -3.42
CA GLY A 61 -1.24 19.82 -2.68
C GLY A 61 -2.39 19.21 -3.50
N LYS A 62 -3.07 20.01 -4.33
CA LYS A 62 -4.13 19.52 -5.22
C LYS A 62 -3.61 18.50 -6.24
N PHE A 63 -2.46 18.80 -6.86
CA PHE A 63 -1.84 17.89 -7.82
C PHE A 63 -1.41 16.57 -7.17
N ALA A 64 -0.71 16.64 -6.03
CA ALA A 64 -0.26 15.44 -5.31
C ALA A 64 -1.43 14.57 -4.85
N VAL A 65 -2.51 15.18 -4.35
CA VAL A 65 -3.71 14.46 -3.93
C VAL A 65 -4.39 13.79 -5.13
N LEU A 66 -4.58 14.51 -6.24
CA LEU A 66 -5.20 13.93 -7.43
C LEU A 66 -4.37 12.77 -7.99
N ASP A 67 -3.05 12.95 -8.09
CA ASP A 67 -2.13 11.91 -8.56
C ASP A 67 -2.20 10.66 -7.66
N LEU A 68 -2.22 10.85 -6.34
CA LEU A 68 -2.35 9.76 -5.38
C LEU A 68 -3.71 9.05 -5.45
N TYR A 69 -4.80 9.78 -5.72
CA TYR A 69 -6.12 9.18 -5.97
C TYR A 69 -6.14 8.36 -7.25
N LEU A 70 -5.60 8.89 -8.34
CA LEU A 70 -5.53 8.19 -9.63
C LEU A 70 -4.66 6.94 -9.51
N LEU A 71 -3.51 7.04 -8.85
CA LEU A 71 -2.61 5.92 -8.57
C LEU A 71 -3.30 4.87 -7.69
N GLY A 72 -3.97 5.29 -6.61
CA GLY A 72 -4.71 4.41 -5.72
C GLY A 72 -5.86 3.69 -6.43
N LEU A 73 -6.60 4.38 -7.30
CA LEU A 73 -7.69 3.81 -8.08
C LEU A 73 -7.16 2.83 -9.14
N ALA A 74 -6.13 3.22 -9.88
CA ALA A 74 -5.49 2.35 -10.86
C ALA A 74 -4.95 1.08 -10.19
N PHE A 75 -4.30 1.22 -9.03
CA PHE A 75 -3.84 0.10 -8.22
C PHE A 75 -5.00 -0.77 -7.73
N ALA A 76 -6.09 -0.20 -7.22
CA ALA A 76 -7.25 -0.96 -6.74
C ALA A 76 -7.91 -1.77 -7.85
N LEU A 77 -8.10 -1.19 -9.04
CA LEU A 77 -8.70 -1.86 -10.20
C LEU A 77 -7.78 -2.97 -10.73
N TRP A 78 -6.48 -2.69 -10.87
CA TRP A 78 -5.52 -3.69 -11.33
C TRP A 78 -5.37 -4.84 -10.34
N SER A 79 -5.18 -4.52 -9.06
CA SER A 79 -5.05 -5.53 -7.99
C SER A 79 -6.32 -6.36 -7.82
N LEU A 80 -7.50 -5.78 -8.04
CA LEU A 80 -8.76 -6.51 -8.02
C LEU A 80 -8.78 -7.56 -9.13
N ARG A 81 -8.50 -7.16 -10.38
CA ARG A 81 -8.42 -8.09 -11.51
C ARG A 81 -7.42 -9.22 -11.26
N GLU A 82 -6.24 -8.88 -10.75
CA GLU A 82 -5.20 -9.87 -10.46
C GLU A 82 -5.61 -10.80 -9.30
N SER A 83 -6.30 -10.27 -8.29
CA SER A 83 -6.77 -11.07 -7.15
C SER A 83 -7.83 -12.09 -7.55
N VAL A 84 -8.70 -11.75 -8.49
CA VAL A 84 -9.69 -12.68 -9.06
C VAL A 84 -8.99 -13.75 -9.88
N ARG A 85 -8.03 -13.36 -10.73
CA ARG A 85 -7.24 -14.30 -11.54
C ARG A 85 -6.50 -15.34 -10.69
N LEU A 86 -5.90 -14.90 -9.58
CA LEU A 86 -5.12 -15.76 -8.68
C LEU A 86 -5.95 -16.37 -7.54
N ARG A 87 -7.27 -16.14 -7.49
CA ARG A 87 -8.18 -16.59 -6.40
C ARG A 87 -7.77 -16.12 -4.99
N ILE A 88 -7.10 -14.97 -4.89
CA ILE A 88 -6.63 -14.34 -3.64
C ILE A 88 -7.50 -13.14 -3.22
N PHE A 89 -8.80 -13.16 -3.53
CA PHE A 89 -9.71 -12.04 -3.26
C PHE A 89 -9.75 -11.64 -1.77
N HIS A 90 -9.66 -12.59 -0.85
CA HIS A 90 -9.60 -12.32 0.59
C HIS A 90 -8.38 -11.45 0.96
N TRP A 91 -7.23 -11.66 0.33
CA TRP A 91 -6.04 -10.82 0.52
C TRP A 91 -6.16 -9.45 -0.14
N TRP A 92 -6.95 -9.34 -1.21
CA TRP A 92 -7.29 -8.03 -1.78
C TRP A 92 -8.13 -7.20 -0.80
N LEU A 93 -9.08 -7.80 -0.10
CA LEU A 93 -9.83 -7.11 0.96
C LEU A 93 -8.91 -6.62 2.09
N VAL A 94 -7.95 -7.43 2.51
CA VAL A 94 -6.93 -7.02 3.50
C VAL A 94 -6.09 -5.86 2.96
N THR A 95 -5.72 -5.90 1.68
CA THR A 95 -4.98 -4.82 1.02
C THR A 95 -5.79 -3.52 1.01
N MET A 96 -7.09 -3.57 0.68
CA MET A 96 -7.96 -2.39 0.72
C MET A 96 -8.13 -1.86 2.13
N ALA A 97 -8.28 -2.74 3.12
CA ALA A 97 -8.31 -2.34 4.52
C ALA A 97 -7.00 -1.64 4.92
N LEU A 98 -5.83 -2.14 4.51
CA LEU A 98 -4.54 -1.49 4.74
C LEU A 98 -4.42 -0.14 4.03
N THR A 99 -4.94 -0.01 2.81
CA THR A 99 -4.94 1.25 2.07
C THR A 99 -5.75 2.33 2.79
N VAL A 100 -6.89 1.95 3.38
CA VAL A 100 -7.79 2.86 4.09
C VAL A 100 -7.29 3.19 5.50
N SER A 101 -6.73 2.21 6.21
CA SER A 101 -6.33 2.36 7.61
C SER A 101 -4.91 2.90 7.80
N VAL A 102 -3.99 2.54 6.90
CA VAL A 102 -2.56 2.88 7.01
C VAL A 102 -2.13 3.73 5.81
N GLY A 103 -2.47 3.29 4.60
CA GLY A 103 -2.20 3.99 3.36
C GLY A 103 -1.58 3.11 2.29
N VAL A 104 -1.54 3.64 1.06
CA VAL A 104 -1.07 2.92 -0.14
C VAL A 104 0.37 2.44 -0.01
N GLY A 105 1.23 3.20 0.68
CA GLY A 105 2.65 2.85 0.91
C GLY A 105 2.86 1.52 1.65
N THR A 106 1.92 1.08 2.47
CA THR A 106 1.95 -0.23 3.14
C THR A 106 1.19 -1.29 2.34
N ALA A 107 0.02 -0.92 1.82
CA ALA A 107 -0.86 -1.83 1.11
C ALA A 107 -0.27 -2.35 -0.21
N ALA A 108 0.38 -1.49 -1.00
CA ALA A 108 0.93 -1.91 -2.29
C ALA A 108 2.04 -2.97 -2.13
N PRO A 109 3.10 -2.76 -1.31
CA PRO A 109 4.11 -3.79 -1.08
C PRO A 109 3.54 -5.08 -0.48
N PHE A 110 2.54 -4.97 0.41
CA PHE A 110 1.84 -6.13 0.96
C PHE A 110 1.16 -6.97 -0.12
N PHE A 111 0.39 -6.34 -1.02
CA PHE A 111 -0.27 -7.05 -2.12
C PHE A 111 0.74 -7.71 -3.06
N TYR A 112 1.85 -7.01 -3.37
CA TYR A 112 2.92 -7.59 -4.18
C TYR A 112 3.55 -8.82 -3.53
N LEU A 113 3.74 -8.83 -2.20
CA LEU A 113 4.23 -10.01 -1.48
C LEU A 113 3.26 -11.19 -1.55
N VAL A 114 1.96 -10.94 -1.35
CA VAL A 114 0.94 -12.00 -1.43
C VAL A 114 0.89 -12.58 -2.85
N ARG A 115 0.89 -11.70 -3.87
CA ARG A 115 0.91 -12.10 -5.27
C ARG A 115 2.12 -12.97 -5.59
N ASP A 116 3.31 -12.54 -5.18
CA ASP A 116 4.56 -13.23 -5.46
C ASP A 116 4.62 -14.63 -4.82
N ARG A 117 4.15 -14.76 -3.58
CA ARG A 117 4.02 -16.07 -2.91
C ARG A 117 2.98 -16.97 -3.58
N THR A 118 1.90 -16.39 -4.09
CA THR A 118 0.86 -17.17 -4.77
C THR A 118 1.36 -17.70 -6.11
N LEU A 119 2.14 -16.90 -6.85
CA LEU A 119 2.70 -17.30 -8.13
C LEU A 119 3.79 -18.38 -8.00
N GLU A 120 4.53 -18.43 -6.90
CA GLU A 120 5.48 -19.54 -6.64
C GLU A 120 4.79 -20.85 -6.29
N ASN A 121 3.62 -20.79 -5.66
CA ASN A 121 2.89 -21.96 -5.20
C ASN A 121 1.85 -22.48 -6.23
N ALA A 122 1.76 -21.85 -7.40
CA ALA A 122 0.82 -22.17 -8.47
C ALA A 122 1.50 -22.98 -9.58
#